data_AF-A0A447N0P8-F1
#
_entry.id   AF-A0A447N0P8-F1
#
_cell.length_a   1.000
_cell.length_b   1.000
_cell.length_c   1.000
_cell.angle_alpha   90.00
_cell.angle_beta   90.00
_cell.angle_gamma   90.00
#
_symmetry.space_group_name_H-M   'P 1'
#
loop_
_entity.id
_entity.type
_entity.pdbx_description
1 polymer ?
#
loop_
_entity_poly.entity_id
_entity_poly.type
_entity_poly.pdbx_seq_one_letter_code
_entity_poly.pdbx_strand_id
1 'polypeptide(L)'
;MNNYTIKDITRASGGFAMLAVDQREAMRLMFAAAGAKTPVADSVLTDFKVNAAKILSPYASAVLLDQQFCYRQAVEQNAVAKSCAMIVAADDFIPGNGIPVDNVVIDKKINAQAVKRDGAKALKLLVLWRSDEDAQQRLDMVKGIQ
;
A
#
# COMPACT_ATOMS: atom_id res chain seq x y z
N MET A 1 -24.00 9.41 -6.83
CA MET A 1 -23.03 8.50 -7.48
C MET A 1 -21.66 8.73 -6.88
N ASN A 2 -20.97 7.68 -6.43
CA ASN A 2 -19.55 7.76 -6.07
C ASN A 2 -18.76 7.87 -7.37
N ASN A 3 -18.46 9.10 -7.82
CA ASN A 3 -17.68 9.31 -9.03
C ASN A 3 -16.20 9.04 -8.74
N TYR A 4 -15.56 8.20 -9.54
CA TYR A 4 -14.12 7.92 -9.52
C TYR A 4 -13.59 8.03 -10.94
N THR A 5 -12.35 8.47 -11.10
CA THR A 5 -11.72 8.58 -12.42
C THR A 5 -10.26 8.17 -12.36
N ILE A 6 -9.81 7.46 -13.39
CA ILE A 6 -8.40 7.07 -13.52
C ILE A 6 -7.47 8.30 -13.60
N LYS A 7 -8.01 9.45 -14.06
CA LYS A 7 -7.26 10.70 -14.18
C LYS A 7 -6.70 11.20 -12.85
N ASP A 8 -7.33 10.83 -11.73
CA ASP A 8 -6.92 11.26 -10.39
C ASP A 8 -5.54 10.70 -9.99
N ILE A 9 -5.09 9.61 -10.61
CA ILE A 9 -3.81 8.94 -10.29
C ILE A 9 -2.80 8.97 -11.45
N THR A 10 -3.08 9.74 -12.51
CA THR A 10 -2.19 9.92 -13.67
C THR A 10 -1.55 11.31 -13.67
N ARG A 11 -0.42 11.45 -14.36
CA ARG A 11 0.12 12.76 -14.73
C ARG A 11 -0.78 13.46 -15.76
N ALA A 12 -0.51 14.74 -16.00
CA ALA A 12 -1.19 15.51 -17.05
C ALA A 12 -1.11 14.86 -18.45
N SER A 13 -0.03 14.10 -18.72
CA SER A 13 0.13 13.34 -19.97
C SER A 13 -0.75 12.08 -20.05
N GLY A 14 -1.44 11.70 -18.98
CA GLY A 14 -2.16 10.43 -18.84
C GLY A 14 -1.28 9.25 -18.39
N GLY A 15 0.04 9.44 -18.30
CA GLY A 15 0.95 8.39 -17.82
C GLY A 15 0.87 8.18 -16.31
N PHE A 16 0.98 6.93 -15.87
CA PHE A 16 1.14 6.57 -14.46
C PHE A 16 2.61 6.56 -14.08
N ALA A 17 2.95 7.23 -13.00
CA ALA A 17 4.27 7.14 -12.40
C ALA A 17 4.12 7.21 -10.90
N MET A 18 3.98 6.03 -10.32
CA MET A 18 3.51 5.88 -8.95
C MET A 18 4.66 5.39 -8.07
N LEU A 19 4.61 5.78 -6.80
CA LEU A 19 5.55 5.35 -5.78
C LEU A 19 4.87 4.30 -4.90
N ALA A 20 5.51 3.16 -4.65
CA ALA A 20 5.00 2.14 -3.75
C ALA A 20 5.89 2.02 -2.51
N VAL A 21 5.33 2.32 -1.34
CA VAL A 21 6.01 2.18 -0.03
C VAL A 21 5.17 1.36 0.94
N ASP A 22 4.34 0.43 0.45
CA ASP A 22 3.45 -0.45 1.23
C ASP A 22 4.11 -1.76 1.71
N GLN A 23 5.42 -1.95 1.47
CA GLN A 23 6.12 -3.19 1.86
C GLN A 23 6.23 -3.30 3.39
N ARG A 24 5.81 -4.43 3.94
CA ARG A 24 5.71 -4.66 5.40
C ARG A 24 6.95 -5.39 5.93
N GLU A 25 6.79 -6.65 6.33
CA GLU A 25 7.89 -7.48 6.82
C GLU A 25 9.00 -7.69 5.78
N ALA A 26 8.67 -7.64 4.48
CA ALA A 26 9.69 -7.62 3.43
C ALA A 26 10.67 -6.44 3.58
N MET A 27 10.18 -5.24 3.93
CA MET A 27 11.04 -4.08 4.19
C MET A 27 11.85 -4.27 5.47
N ARG A 28 11.28 -4.88 6.52
CA ARG A 28 12.01 -5.21 7.75
C ARG A 28 13.20 -6.12 7.48
N LEU A 29 13.01 -7.13 6.63
CA LEU A 29 14.08 -8.02 6.19
C LEU A 29 15.16 -7.27 5.40
N MET A 30 14.77 -6.29 4.56
CA MET A 30 15.74 -5.44 3.86
C MET A 30 16.59 -4.60 4.84
N PHE A 31 15.98 -4.01 5.87
CA PHE A 31 16.73 -3.29 6.91
C PHE A 31 17.71 -4.20 7.65
N ALA A 32 17.27 -5.39 8.06
CA ALA A 32 18.13 -6.36 8.72
C ALA A 32 19.29 -6.81 7.82
N ALA A 33 19.01 -7.11 6.55
CA ALA A 33 20.03 -7.49 5.56
C ALA A 33 21.04 -6.37 5.28
N ALA A 34 20.62 -5.10 5.38
CA ALA A 34 21.48 -3.93 5.27
C ALA A 34 22.28 -3.63 6.56
N GLY A 35 22.18 -4.46 7.60
CA GLY A 35 22.95 -4.32 8.84
C GLY A 35 22.31 -3.46 9.92
N ALA A 36 21.01 -3.14 9.81
CA ALA A 36 20.30 -2.49 10.91
C ALA A 36 20.26 -3.39 12.15
N LYS A 37 20.37 -2.80 13.34
CA LYS A 37 20.32 -3.54 14.62
C LYS A 37 18.98 -4.27 14.73
N THR A 38 19.06 -5.57 15.01
CA THR A 38 17.88 -6.43 15.19
C THR A 38 17.50 -6.55 16.69
N PRO A 39 16.21 -6.66 17.02
CA PRO A 39 15.06 -6.57 16.12
C PRO A 39 14.86 -5.14 15.58
N VAL A 40 14.59 -5.01 14.27
CA VAL A 40 14.29 -3.72 13.65
C VAL A 40 12.93 -3.27 14.14
N ALA A 41 12.85 -2.11 14.79
CA ALA A 41 11.61 -1.59 15.36
C ALA A 41 10.65 -1.07 14.28
N ASP A 42 9.35 -1.13 14.54
CA ASP A 42 8.31 -0.63 13.61
C ASP A 42 8.48 0.85 13.29
N SER A 43 8.90 1.65 14.27
CA SER A 43 9.17 3.07 14.08
C SER A 43 10.21 3.32 12.97
N VAL A 44 11.21 2.44 12.81
CA VAL A 44 12.20 2.55 11.74
C VAL A 44 11.54 2.42 10.36
N LEU A 45 10.58 1.49 10.23
CA LEU A 45 9.83 1.31 8.98
C LEU A 45 8.92 2.52 8.72
N THR A 46 8.17 2.95 9.74
CA THR A 46 7.30 4.13 9.67
C THR A 46 8.09 5.38 9.27
N ASP A 47 9.21 5.67 9.94
CA ASP A 47 10.04 6.84 9.69
C ASP A 47 10.57 6.83 8.26
N PHE A 48 11.05 5.69 7.78
CA PHE A 48 11.50 5.55 6.39
C PHE A 48 10.36 5.79 5.41
N LYS A 49 9.20 5.14 5.60
CA LYS A 49 8.04 5.23 4.71
C LYS A 49 7.49 6.65 4.61
N VAL A 50 7.34 7.33 5.76
CA VAL A 50 6.83 8.72 5.81
C VAL A 50 7.84 9.68 5.17
N ASN A 51 9.15 9.52 5.43
CA ASN A 51 10.18 10.33 4.78
C ASN A 51 10.20 10.10 3.27
N ALA A 52 10.13 8.85 2.82
CA ALA A 52 10.06 8.51 1.39
C ALA A 52 8.83 9.15 0.73
N ALA A 53 7.65 9.04 1.35
CA ALA A 53 6.45 9.70 0.87
C ALA A 53 6.64 11.22 0.78
N LYS A 54 7.15 11.87 1.83
CA LYS A 54 7.37 13.33 1.87
C LYS A 54 8.34 13.83 0.81
N ILE A 55 9.45 13.13 0.62
CA ILE A 55 10.53 13.55 -0.27
C ILE A 55 10.18 13.24 -1.74
N LEU A 56 9.55 12.08 -2.01
CA LEU A 56 9.40 11.55 -3.36
C LEU A 56 8.01 11.77 -3.96
N SER A 57 6.95 11.93 -3.14
CA SER A 57 5.59 12.13 -3.66
C SER A 57 5.42 13.36 -4.56
N PRO A 58 6.16 14.50 -4.42
CA PRO A 58 6.06 15.60 -5.39
C PRO A 58 6.35 15.18 -6.84
N TYR A 59 7.09 14.08 -7.04
CA TYR A 59 7.46 13.55 -8.34
C TYR A 59 6.56 12.41 -8.82
N ALA A 60 5.66 11.89 -7.99
CA ALA A 60 4.76 10.79 -8.32
C ALA A 60 3.35 11.29 -8.65
N SER A 61 2.63 10.57 -9.52
CA SER A 61 1.20 10.81 -9.76
C SER A 61 0.33 10.24 -8.64
N ALA A 62 0.77 9.16 -8.01
CA ALA A 62 0.16 8.61 -6.80
C ALA A 62 1.20 7.88 -5.93
N VAL A 63 0.92 7.77 -4.64
CA VAL A 63 1.71 6.98 -3.68
C VAL A 63 0.85 5.91 -3.02
N LEU A 64 1.36 4.68 -2.98
CA LEU A 64 0.73 3.52 -2.34
C LEU A 64 1.29 3.32 -0.93
N LEU A 65 0.40 3.32 0.07
CA LEU A 65 0.70 3.25 1.50
C LEU A 65 0.01 2.03 2.14
N ASP A 66 0.59 1.48 3.21
CA ASP A 66 -0.02 0.42 4.02
C ASP A 66 -0.59 0.94 5.34
N GLN A 67 -1.69 0.32 5.81
CA GLN A 67 -2.30 0.65 7.10
C GLN A 67 -1.42 0.30 8.29
N GLN A 68 -0.56 -0.71 8.17
CA GLN A 68 0.19 -1.28 9.28
C GLN A 68 1.26 -0.31 9.81
N PHE A 69 1.96 0.40 8.92
CA PHE A 69 3.13 1.19 9.30
C PHE A 69 3.06 2.67 8.95
N CYS A 70 2.35 3.11 7.90
CA CYS A 70 2.52 4.49 7.44
C CYS A 70 1.27 5.26 7.01
N TYR A 71 0.13 4.61 6.75
CA TYR A 71 -1.05 5.32 6.25
C TYR A 71 -1.49 6.46 7.18
N ARG A 72 -1.67 6.18 8.48
CA ARG A 72 -2.15 7.19 9.45
C ARG A 72 -1.11 8.29 9.64
N GLN A 73 0.14 7.91 9.82
CA GLN A 73 1.25 8.83 10.02
C GLN A 73 1.46 9.74 8.80
N ALA A 74 1.30 9.23 7.57
CA ALA A 74 1.41 10.03 6.36
C ALA A 74 0.27 11.07 6.23
N VAL A 75 -0.95 10.72 6.63
CA VAL A 75 -2.08 11.66 6.68
C VAL A 75 -1.87 12.71 7.77
N GLU A 76 -1.58 12.30 9.00
CA GLU A 76 -1.38 13.19 10.15
C GLU A 76 -0.23 14.19 9.94
N GLN A 77 0.84 13.77 9.27
CA GLN A 77 2.00 14.61 9.01
C GLN A 77 1.92 15.36 7.67
N ASN A 78 0.83 15.23 6.92
CA ASN A 78 0.69 15.76 5.55
C ASN A 78 1.88 15.38 4.66
N ALA A 79 2.32 14.13 4.74
CA ALA A 79 3.52 13.64 4.06
C ALA A 79 3.31 13.44 2.55
N VAL A 80 2.07 13.33 2.07
CA VAL A 80 1.79 13.22 0.63
C VAL A 80 1.65 14.62 0.04
N ALA A 81 2.43 14.92 -1.00
CA ALA A 81 2.38 16.18 -1.71
C ALA A 81 0.99 16.42 -2.32
N LYS A 82 0.53 17.68 -2.34
CA LYS A 82 -0.79 18.04 -2.91
C LYS A 82 -0.99 17.65 -4.37
N SER A 83 0.10 17.50 -5.13
CA SER A 83 0.10 17.08 -6.54
C SER A 83 0.05 15.56 -6.73
N CYS A 84 0.09 14.78 -5.66
CA CYS A 84 0.18 13.33 -5.67
C CYS A 84 -1.05 12.72 -5.01
N ALA A 85 -1.71 11.79 -5.69
CA ALA A 85 -2.84 11.07 -5.11
C ALA A 85 -2.40 9.98 -4.13
N MET A 86 -3.31 9.56 -3.26
CA MET A 86 -3.06 8.50 -2.29
C MET A 86 -3.80 7.22 -2.67
N ILE A 87 -3.08 6.10 -2.64
CA ILE A 87 -3.59 4.74 -2.77
C ILE A 87 -3.33 4.02 -1.45
N VAL A 88 -4.29 3.24 -0.97
CA VAL A 88 -4.14 2.47 0.28
C VAL A 88 -4.22 0.97 -0.01
N ALA A 89 -3.27 0.21 0.52
CA ALA A 89 -3.29 -1.25 0.45
C ALA A 89 -4.49 -1.80 1.24
N ALA A 90 -5.24 -2.71 0.61
CA ALA A 90 -6.41 -3.40 1.18
C ALA A 90 -6.17 -4.92 1.28
N ASP A 91 -4.90 -5.33 1.23
CA ASP A 91 -4.46 -6.72 1.41
C ASP A 91 -4.02 -6.98 2.86
N ASP A 92 -4.40 -8.14 3.40
CA ASP A 92 -3.82 -8.71 4.61
C ASP A 92 -2.85 -9.82 4.22
N PHE A 93 -1.59 -9.70 4.66
CA PHE A 93 -0.51 -10.60 4.28
C PHE A 93 -0.33 -11.67 5.36
N ILE A 94 -0.36 -12.92 4.93
CA ILE A 94 -0.27 -14.07 5.80
C ILE A 94 1.10 -14.73 5.57
N PRO A 95 1.98 -14.79 6.58
CA PRO A 95 3.26 -15.48 6.46
C PRO A 95 3.08 -17.00 6.45
N GLY A 96 4.04 -17.70 5.85
CA GLY A 96 4.04 -19.16 5.71
C GLY A 96 5.30 -19.62 5.01
N ASN A 97 5.66 -20.90 5.09
CA ASN A 97 6.80 -21.49 4.38
C ASN A 97 8.14 -20.72 4.50
N GLY A 98 8.36 -20.02 5.63
CA GLY A 98 9.55 -19.22 5.88
C GLY A 98 9.62 -17.87 5.15
N ILE A 99 8.55 -17.45 4.47
CA ILE A 99 8.46 -16.16 3.77
C ILE A 99 7.40 -15.24 4.40
N PRO A 100 7.57 -13.90 4.31
CA PRO A 100 6.68 -12.94 4.98
C PRO A 100 5.27 -12.86 4.37
N VAL A 101 5.11 -13.27 3.10
CA VAL A 101 3.83 -13.26 2.40
C VAL A 101 3.70 -14.56 1.60
N ASP A 102 3.11 -15.57 2.22
CA ASP A 102 2.82 -16.87 1.60
C ASP A 102 1.35 -16.99 1.19
N ASN A 103 0.46 -16.23 1.81
CA ASN A 103 -0.93 -16.11 1.39
C ASN A 103 -1.42 -14.66 1.54
N VAL A 104 -2.51 -14.33 0.85
CA VAL A 104 -3.14 -13.00 0.89
C VAL A 104 -4.65 -13.11 0.93
N VAL A 105 -5.27 -12.25 1.73
CA VAL A 105 -6.73 -12.07 1.75
C VAL A 105 -7.05 -10.58 1.72
N ILE A 106 -8.32 -10.21 1.51
CA ILE A 106 -8.76 -8.83 1.72
C ILE A 106 -8.65 -8.48 3.20
N ASP A 107 -8.04 -7.34 3.51
CA ASP A 107 -8.01 -6.80 4.87
C ASP A 107 -9.40 -6.35 5.29
N LYS A 108 -10.06 -7.14 6.15
CA LYS A 108 -11.40 -6.84 6.66
C LYS A 108 -11.44 -5.63 7.60
N LYS A 109 -10.28 -5.10 8.03
CA LYS A 109 -10.18 -3.91 8.89
C LYS A 109 -10.15 -2.62 8.07
N ILE A 110 -9.98 -2.68 6.74
CA ILE A 110 -10.05 -1.51 5.87
C ILE A 110 -11.46 -0.89 5.95
N ASN A 111 -11.52 0.42 6.16
CA ASN A 111 -12.76 1.18 6.04
C ASN A 111 -12.64 2.13 4.86
N ALA A 112 -13.15 1.70 3.69
CA ALA A 112 -13.05 2.46 2.45
C ALA A 112 -13.65 3.88 2.55
N GLN A 113 -14.69 4.08 3.36
CA GLN A 113 -15.29 5.40 3.58
C GLN A 113 -14.37 6.31 4.40
N ALA A 114 -13.71 5.78 5.42
CA ALA A 114 -12.71 6.53 6.17
C ALA A 114 -11.51 6.89 5.27
N VAL A 115 -11.02 5.91 4.51
CA VAL A 115 -9.90 6.10 3.57
C VAL A 115 -10.21 7.15 2.50
N LYS A 116 -11.44 7.14 1.97
CA LYS A 116 -11.93 8.17 1.06
C LYS A 116 -12.03 9.55 1.72
N ARG A 117 -12.49 9.65 2.97
CA ARG A 117 -12.55 10.92 3.72
C ARG A 117 -11.18 11.53 3.94
N ASP A 118 -10.16 10.70 4.11
CA ASP A 118 -8.76 11.12 4.23
C ASP A 118 -8.13 11.49 2.87
N GLY A 119 -8.90 11.42 1.77
CA GLY A 119 -8.51 11.91 0.45
C GLY A 119 -7.93 10.85 -0.51
N ALA A 120 -7.89 9.57 -0.11
CA ALA A 120 -7.45 8.51 -1.00
C ALA A 120 -8.35 8.37 -2.24
N LYS A 121 -7.73 8.00 -3.36
CA LYS A 121 -8.37 7.90 -4.67
C LYS A 121 -8.53 6.47 -5.15
N ALA A 122 -7.81 5.52 -4.55
CA ALA A 122 -7.87 4.11 -4.90
C ALA A 122 -7.50 3.19 -3.73
N LEU A 123 -7.95 1.95 -3.82
CA LEU A 123 -7.44 0.82 -3.04
C LEU A 123 -6.63 -0.10 -3.97
N LYS A 124 -5.68 -0.83 -3.40
CA LYS A 124 -4.89 -1.86 -4.10
C LYS A 124 -5.02 -3.19 -3.37
N LEU A 125 -5.11 -4.27 -4.14
CA LEU A 125 -5.12 -5.66 -3.65
C LEU A 125 -4.03 -6.46 -4.36
N LEU A 126 -3.12 -7.07 -3.59
CA LEU A 126 -2.27 -8.13 -4.09
C LEU A 126 -3.09 -9.42 -4.27
N VAL A 127 -2.89 -10.10 -5.40
CA VAL A 127 -3.43 -11.45 -5.64
C VAL A 127 -2.26 -12.37 -5.96
N LEU A 128 -1.99 -13.34 -5.08
CA LEU A 128 -1.02 -14.39 -5.40
C LEU A 128 -1.62 -15.32 -6.45
N TRP A 129 -0.82 -15.66 -7.45
CA TRP A 129 -1.23 -16.56 -8.52
C TRP A 129 -0.37 -17.82 -8.45
N ARG A 130 -1.01 -18.96 -8.21
CA ARG A 130 -0.41 -20.29 -8.31
C ARG A 130 -1.22 -21.10 -9.33
N SER A 131 -0.51 -21.85 -10.18
CA SER A 131 -1.12 -22.58 -11.31
C SER A 131 -2.05 -23.71 -10.88
N ASP A 132 -1.84 -24.25 -9.68
CA ASP A 132 -2.55 -25.38 -9.08
C ASP A 132 -3.61 -24.95 -8.05
N GLU A 133 -3.78 -23.65 -7.81
CA GLU A 133 -4.82 -23.10 -6.95
C GLU A 133 -6.06 -22.68 -7.73
N ASP A 134 -7.23 -22.77 -7.10
CA ASP A 134 -8.52 -22.43 -7.69
C ASP A 134 -8.59 -20.99 -8.22
N ALA A 135 -8.88 -20.86 -9.51
CA ALA A 135 -9.08 -19.57 -10.15
C ALA A 135 -10.36 -18.86 -9.67
N GLN A 136 -11.42 -19.63 -9.34
CA GLN A 136 -12.68 -19.05 -8.91
C GLN A 136 -12.54 -18.34 -7.56
N GLN A 137 -11.83 -18.94 -6.61
CA GLN A 137 -11.46 -18.30 -5.34
C GLN A 137 -10.79 -16.93 -5.54
N ARG A 138 -9.84 -16.81 -6.48
CA ARG A 138 -9.18 -15.52 -6.78
C ARG A 138 -10.14 -14.51 -7.42
N LEU A 139 -11.00 -14.95 -8.34
CA LEU A 139 -12.00 -14.10 -8.97
C LEU A 139 -13.01 -13.56 -7.94
N ASP A 140 -13.44 -14.39 -7.00
CA ASP A 140 -14.37 -14.00 -5.94
C ASP A 140 -13.73 -12.99 -4.99
N MET A 141 -12.44 -13.19 -4.65
CA MET A 141 -11.68 -12.20 -3.89
C MET A 141 -11.59 -10.85 -4.62
N VAL A 142 -11.27 -10.84 -5.91
CA VAL A 142 -11.20 -9.58 -6.70
C VAL A 142 -12.56 -8.87 -6.78
N LYS A 143 -13.68 -9.59 -6.82
CA LYS A 143 -15.02 -9.00 -6.79
C LYS A 143 -15.42 -8.48 -5.40
N GLY A 144 -14.81 -8.99 -4.35
CA GLY A 144 -15.14 -8.68 -2.96
C GLY A 144 -14.53 -7.38 -2.42
N ILE A 145 -13.54 -6.78 -3.10
CA ILE A 145 -12.94 -5.52 -2.66
C ILE A 145 -13.88 -4.33 -2.96
N GLN A 146 -14.29 -3.62 -1.91
CA GLN A 146 -15.24 -2.49 -1.98
C GLN A 146 -14.84 -1.34 -1.06
#